data_AF-A0A7S7PUY6-F1
#
_entry.id   AF-A0A7S7PUY6-F1
#
_cell.length_a   1.000
_cell.length_b   1.000
_cell.length_c   1.000
_cell.angle_alpha   90.00
_cell.angle_beta   90.00
_cell.angle_gamma   90.00
#
_symmetry.space_group_name_H-M   'P 1'
#
loop_
_entity.id
_entity.type
_entity.pdbx_description
1 polymer ?
#
loop_
_entity_poly.entity_id
_entity_poly.type
_entity_poly.pdbx_seq_one_letter_code
_entity_poly.pdbx_strand_id
1 'polypeptide(L)' 'MRRGVKVASAIELIVEGYVSLRDQAALDELRTQRRKLIADLNACTGIDCTSTIQQIEKDIIVIEAGLAHLDGAAKT' A
#
# COMPACT_ATOMS: atom_id res chain seq x y z
N MET A 1 11.31 -3.26 30.69
CA MET A 1 10.36 -3.24 29.56
C MET A 1 11.15 -3.24 28.26
N ARG A 2 11.22 -4.35 27.51
CA ARG A 2 11.84 -4.34 26.18
C ARG A 2 10.81 -3.81 25.20
N ARG A 3 11.03 -2.62 24.61
CA ARG A 3 10.24 -2.17 23.45
C ARG A 3 10.52 -3.17 22.32
N GLY A 4 9.52 -3.93 21.91
CA GLY A 4 9.60 -4.69 20.67
C GLY A 4 9.76 -3.69 19.53
N VAL A 5 10.84 -3.80 18.75
CA VAL A 5 11.00 -3.05 17.52
C VAL A 5 9.93 -3.57 16.57
N LYS A 6 8.94 -2.74 16.23
CA LYS A 6 7.99 -3.06 15.15
C LYS A 6 8.79 -2.99 13.85
N VAL A 7 9.08 -4.14 13.26
CA VAL A 7 9.69 -4.22 11.93
C VAL A 7 8.69 -3.65 10.93
N ALA A 8 9.11 -2.65 10.16
CA ALA A 8 8.31 -2.11 9.09
C ALA A 8 8.04 -3.21 8.05
N SER A 9 6.79 -3.30 7.61
CA SER A 9 6.41 -4.19 6.52
C SER A 9 7.07 -3.74 5.22
N ALA A 10 7.25 -4.68 4.28
CA ALA A 10 7.85 -4.37 2.99
C ALA A 10 7.10 -3.25 2.24
N ILE A 11 5.77 -3.18 2.36
CA ILE A 11 4.97 -2.13 1.73
C ILE A 11 5.23 -0.75 2.34
N GLU A 12 5.41 -0.65 3.66
CA GLU A 12 5.76 0.61 4.34
C GLU A 12 7.11 1.14 3.83
N LEU A 13 8.11 0.26 3.65
CA LEU A 13 9.43 0.64 3.12
C LEU A 13 9.39 1.08 1.65
N ILE A 14 8.59 0.40 0.82
CA ILE A 14 8.42 0.76 -0.59
C ILE A 14 7.75 2.14 -0.71
N VAL A 15 6.67 2.35 0.05
CA VAL A 15 5.94 3.63 0.05
C VAL A 15 6.82 4.76 0.57
N GLU A 16 7.58 4.54 1.65
CA GLU A 16 8.55 5.52 2.17
C GLU A 16 9.59 5.92 1.11
N GLY A 17 10.08 4.95 0.33
CA GLY A 17 10.98 5.22 -0.79
C GLY A 17 10.38 6.15 -1.85
N TYR A 18 9.16 5.86 -2.33
CA TYR A 18 8.50 6.71 -3.32
C TYR A 18 8.11 8.09 -2.77
N VAL A 19 7.66 8.17 -1.51
CA VAL A 19 7.38 9.46 -0.86
C VAL A 19 8.64 10.31 -0.76
N SER A 20 9.77 9.71 -0.37
CA SER A 20 11.05 10.42 -0.28
C SER A 20 11.54 10.95 -1.63
N LEU A 21 11.20 10.26 -2.72
CA LEU A 21 11.48 10.67 -4.09
C LEU A 21 10.41 11.62 -4.67
N ARG A 22 9.34 11.91 -3.93
CA ARG A 22 8.13 12.63 -4.39
C ARG A 22 7.51 12.02 -5.66
N ASP A 23 7.64 10.71 -5.83
CA ASP A 23 7.11 9.99 -7.00
C ASP A 23 5.64 9.60 -6.77
N GLN A 24 4.76 10.58 -6.93
CA GLN A 24 3.32 10.38 -6.81
C GLN A 24 2.79 9.41 -7.87
N ALA A 25 3.32 9.45 -9.08
CA ALA A 25 2.88 8.61 -10.19
C ALA A 25 3.13 7.12 -9.90
N ALA A 26 4.30 6.77 -9.37
CA ALA A 26 4.60 5.40 -8.96
C ALA A 26 3.68 4.89 -7.85
N LEU A 27 3.33 5.75 -6.88
CA LEU A 27 2.36 5.39 -5.82
C LEU A 27 0.94 5.19 -6.37
N ASP A 28 0.52 6.02 -7.32
CA ASP A 28 -0.77 5.88 -8.00
C ASP A 28 -0.84 4.61 -8.85
N GLU A 29 0.24 4.27 -9.56
CA GLU A 29 0.36 3.02 -10.31
C GLU A 29 0.31 1.81 -9.37
N LEU A 30 1.09 1.84 -8.28
CA LEU A 30 1.10 0.79 -7.28
C LEU A 30 -0.30 0.58 -6.67
N ARG A 31 -1.00 1.65 -6.31
CA ARG A 31 -2.39 1.57 -5.83
C ARG A 31 -3.32 0.94 -6.86
N THR A 32 -3.21 1.34 -8.12
CA THR A 32 -4.01 0.82 -9.23
C THR A 32 -3.78 -0.69 -9.42
N GLN A 33 -2.53 -1.12 -9.41
CA GLN A 33 -2.16 -2.53 -9.47
C GLN A 33 -2.79 -3.35 -8.33
N ARG A 34 -2.76 -2.83 -7.09
CA ARG A 34 -3.33 -3.51 -5.92
C ARG A 34 -4.84 -3.65 -5.99
N ARG A 35 -5.55 -2.61 -6.44
CA ARG A 35 -7.00 -2.67 -6.67
C ARG A 35 -7.36 -3.65 -7.77
N LYS A 36 -6.58 -3.70 -8.85
CA LYS A 36 -6.76 -4.69 -9.91
C LYS A 36 -6.57 -6.11 -9.38
N LEU A 37 -5.54 -6.36 -8.56
CA LEU A 37 -5.31 -7.68 -7.98
C LEU A 37 -6.47 -8.13 -7.07
N ILE A 38 -7.07 -7.21 -6.29
CA ILE A 38 -8.29 -7.53 -5.53
C ILE A 38 -9.44 -7.92 -6.46
N ALA A 39 -9.64 -7.19 -7.56
CA ALA A 39 -10.68 -7.52 -8.53
C ALA A 39 -10.46 -8.91 -9.16
N ASP A 40 -9.21 -9.22 -9.54
CA ASP A 40 -8.82 -10.51 -10.10
C ASP A 40 -9.04 -11.65 -9.09
N LEU A 41 -8.66 -11.45 -7.82
CA LEU A 41 -8.87 -12.44 -6.74
C LEU A 41 -10.35 -12.67 -6.41
N ASN A 42 -11.18 -11.63 -6.45
CA ASN A 42 -12.63 -11.77 -6.27
C ASN A 42 -13.30 -12.52 -7.43
N ALA A 43 -12.70 -12.50 -8.63
CA ALA A 43 -13.18 -13.25 -9.78
C ALA A 43 -12.71 -14.73 -9.77
N CYS A 44 -11.69 -15.08 -8.97
CA CYS A 44 -11.26 -16.46 -8.80
C CYS A 44 -12.33 -17.29 -8.08
N THR A 45 -12.69 -18.43 -8.67
CA THR A 45 -13.57 -19.41 -8.05
C THR A 45 -12.77 -20.64 -7.63
N GLY A 46 -13.18 -21.29 -6.54
CA GLY A 46 -12.56 -22.54 -6.06
C GLY A 46 -11.32 -22.38 -5.18
N ILE A 47 -10.90 -21.15 -4.86
CA ILE A 47 -9.85 -20.85 -3.88
C ILE A 47 -10.36 -19.78 -2.92
N ASP A 48 -10.17 -19.97 -1.62
CA ASP A 48 -10.42 -18.91 -0.63
C ASP A 48 -9.25 -17.93 -0.60
N CYS A 49 -9.48 -16.73 -1.14
CA CYS A 49 -8.49 -15.66 -1.18
C CYS A 49 -8.72 -14.58 -0.11
N THR A 50 -9.62 -14.81 0.85
CA THR A 50 -10.07 -13.78 1.81
C THR A 50 -8.91 -13.16 2.59
N SER A 51 -7.99 -13.97 3.10
CA SER A 51 -6.84 -13.48 3.88
C SER A 51 -5.87 -12.64 3.03
N THR A 52 -5.63 -13.06 1.78
CA THR A 52 -4.81 -12.34 0.81
C THR A 52 -5.44 -11.00 0.45
N ILE A 53 -6.74 -10.96 0.19
CA ILE A 53 -7.49 -9.73 -0.08
C ILE A 53 -7.36 -8.75 1.09
N GLN A 54 -7.59 -9.23 2.33
CA GLN A 54 -7.44 -8.39 3.53
C GLN A 54 -6.01 -7.83 3.70
N GLN A 55 -4.99 -8.58 3.30
CA GLN A 55 -3.62 -8.08 3.32
C GLN A 55 -3.41 -6.99 2.25
N ILE A 56 -3.95 -7.18 1.05
CA ILE A 56 -3.83 -6.18 -0.03
C ILE A 56 -4.62 -4.91 0.32
N GLU A 57 -5.76 -5.00 0.99
CA GLU A 57 -6.50 -3.85 1.49
C GLU A 57 -5.66 -3.03 2.49
N LYS A 58 -4.92 -3.68 3.40
CA LYS A 58 -3.98 -3.00 4.30
C LYS A 58 -2.84 -2.33 3.54
N ASP A 59 -2.31 -3.00 2.51
CA ASP A 59 -1.28 -2.40 1.65
C ASP A 59 -1.80 -1.13 0.94
N ILE A 60 -3.05 -1.15 0.45
CA ILE A 60 -3.70 0.03 -0.16
C ILE A 60 -3.80 1.20 0.83
N ILE A 61 -4.17 0.94 2.09
CA ILE A 61 -4.24 1.98 3.13
C ILE A 61 -2.88 2.64 3.33
N VAL A 62 -1.79 1.86 3.38
CA VAL A 62 -0.43 2.40 3.50
C VAL A 62 -0.05 3.26 2.29
N ILE A 63 -0.39 2.83 1.08
CA ILE A 63 -0.13 3.58 -0.16
C ILE A 63 -0.91 4.91 -0.18
N GLU A 64 -2.20 4.88 0.21
CA GLU A 64 -3.05 6.06 0.26
C GLU A 64 -2.57 7.08 1.30
N ALA A 65 -2.05 6.62 2.44
CA ALA A 65 -1.39 7.49 3.41
C ALA A 65 -0.13 8.16 2.84
N GLY A 66 0.67 7.43 2.05
CA GLY A 66 1.83 7.99 1.35
C GLY A 66 1.46 9.06 0.32
N LEU A 67 0.40 8.82 -0.48
CA LEU A 67 -0.13 9.79 -1.43
C LEU A 67 -0.65 11.05 -0.73
N ALA A 68 -1.39 10.90 0.38
CA ALA A 68 -1.90 12.02 1.16
C ALA A 68 -0.76 12.88 1.77
N HIS A 69 0.35 12.24 2.17
CA HIS A 69 1.54 12.96 2.62
C HIS A 69 2.09 13.87 1.50
N LEU A 70 2.20 13.36 0.27
CA LEU A 70 2.70 14.14 -0.86
C LEU A 70 1.79 15.32 -1.23
N ASP A 71 0.47 15.12 -1.22
CA ASP A 71 -0.50 16.20 -1.46
C ASP A 71 -0.44 17.30 -0.38
N GLY A 72 -0.28 16.92 0.89
CA GLY A 72 -0.07 17.85 1.99
C GLY A 72 1.25 18.64 1.87
N ALA A 73 2.34 17.97 1.48
CA ALA A 73 3.65 18.58 1.29
C ALA A 73 3.76 19.46 0.02
N ALA A 74 2.81 19.37 -0.92
CA ALA A 74 2.75 20.25 -2.08
C ALA A 74 2.03 21.58 -1.81
N LYS A 75 1.29 21.69 -0.70
CA LYS A 75 0.46 22.85 -0.34
C LYS A 75 1.14 23.84 0.63
N THR A 76 2.38 23.57 1.02
CA THR A 76 3.23 24.42 1.88
C THR A 76 4.37 25.01 1.07
#